data_AF-A0A6S7HMG7-F1
#
_entry.id   AF-A0A6S7HMG7-F1
#
_cell.length_a   1.000
_cell.length_b   1.000
_cell.length_c   1.000
_cell.angle_alpha   90.00
_cell.angle_beta   90.00
_cell.angle_gamma   90.00
#
_symmetry.space_group_name_H-M   'P 1'
#
loop_
_entity.id
_entity.type
_entity.pdbx_description
1 polymer ?
#
loop_
_entity_poly.entity_id
_entity_poly.type
_entity_poly.pdbx_seq_one_letter_code
_entity_poly.pdbx_strand_id
1 'polypeptide(L)' 'NKPVKQVYDCKTLGVTADQYLSWKNNTENICKKITSGISAFPQIKEFVEKDTLVSVCNSIVLAV' A
#
# COMPACT_ATOMS: atom_id res chain seq x y z
N ASN A 1 -14.12 -1.54 35.84
CA ASN A 1 -14.69 -1.61 34.47
C ASN A 1 -14.38 -0.33 33.72
N LYS A 2 -13.57 -0.40 32.65
CA LYS A 2 -13.41 0.75 31.75
C LYS A 2 -14.60 0.78 30.79
N PRO A 3 -15.23 1.95 30.54
CA PRO A 3 -16.32 2.05 29.58
C PRO A 3 -15.82 1.72 28.17
N VAL A 4 -16.64 0.99 27.40
CA VAL A 4 -16.37 0.71 25.98
C VAL A 4 -16.49 2.02 25.21
N LYS A 5 -15.43 2.38 24.48
CA LYS A 5 -15.38 3.59 23.65
C LYS A 5 -15.62 3.22 22.19
N GLN A 6 -16.54 3.91 21.53
CA GLN A 6 -16.69 3.80 20.08
C GLN A 6 -15.48 4.43 19.38
N VAL A 7 -14.97 3.73 18.37
CA VAL A 7 -13.86 4.19 17.52
C VAL A 7 -14.34 4.24 16.07
N TYR A 8 -13.87 5.23 15.33
CA TYR A 8 -14.24 5.46 13.93
C TYR A 8 -13.36 4.67 12.97
N ASP A 9 -12.12 4.44 13.37
CA ASP A 9 -11.13 3.62 12.68
C ASP A 9 -10.25 2.90 13.70
N CYS A 10 -9.78 1.72 13.32
CA CYS A 10 -8.81 0.95 14.08
C CYS A 10 -7.83 0.29 13.11
N LYS A 11 -6.53 0.41 13.40
CA LYS A 11 -5.49 -0.28 12.64
C LYS A 11 -4.95 -1.44 13.47
N THR A 12 -5.04 -2.65 12.93
CA THR A 12 -4.45 -3.86 13.54
C THR A 12 -3.79 -4.72 12.47
N LEU A 13 -2.59 -5.23 12.76
CA LEU A 13 -1.84 -6.10 11.84
C LEU A 13 -1.70 -5.54 10.40
N GLY A 14 -1.62 -4.22 10.26
CA GLY A 14 -1.52 -3.55 8.96
C GLY A 14 -2.85 -3.31 8.25
N VAL A 15 -3.95 -3.91 8.72
CA VAL A 15 -5.31 -3.71 8.20
C VAL A 15 -5.97 -2.55 8.94
N THR A 16 -6.64 -1.67 8.21
CA THR A 16 -7.49 -0.63 8.81
C THR A 16 -8.95 -1.06 8.70
N ALA A 17 -9.63 -1.20 9.83
CA ALA A 17 -11.07 -1.39 9.92
C ALA A 17 -11.70 -0.04 10.24
N ASP A 18 -12.53 0.48 9.34
CA ASP A 18 -13.34 1.67 9.60
C ASP A 18 -14.72 1.30 10.16
N GLN A 19 -15.44 2.30 10.67
CA GLN A 19 -16.78 2.17 11.22
C GLN A 19 -17.82 1.62 10.24
N TYR A 20 -17.56 1.70 8.93
CA TYR A 20 -18.42 1.18 7.88
C TYR A 20 -17.99 -0.22 7.43
N LEU A 21 -16.97 -0.81 8.07
CA LEU A 21 -16.29 -2.04 7.66
C LEU A 21 -15.88 -2.00 6.18
N SER A 22 -15.56 -0.80 5.69
CA SER A 22 -15.15 -0.61 4.31
C SER A 22 -13.67 -0.97 4.18
N TRP A 23 -13.33 -1.57 3.04
CA TRP A 23 -11.94 -1.85 2.68
C TRP A 23 -11.27 -0.65 1.99
N LYS A 24 -11.98 0.46 1.83
CA LYS A 24 -11.54 1.62 1.03
C LYS A 24 -10.21 2.17 1.52
N ASN A 25 -10.08 2.41 2.83
CA ASN A 25 -8.83 2.95 3.37
C ASN A 25 -7.67 1.95 3.18
N ASN A 26 -7.94 0.65 3.28
CA ASN A 26 -6.94 -0.39 3.06
C ASN A 26 -6.48 -0.43 1.58
N THR A 27 -7.41 -0.45 0.63
CA THR A 27 -7.10 -0.45 -0.80
C THR A 27 -6.40 0.84 -1.23
N GLU A 28 -6.83 1.99 -0.73
CA GLU A 28 -6.15 3.27 -0.98
C GLU A 28 -4.70 3.27 -0.46
N ASN A 29 -4.45 2.71 0.73
CA ASN A 29 -3.11 2.61 1.29
C ASN A 29 -2.20 1.66 0.47
N ILE A 30 -2.73 0.54 -0.01
CA ILE A 30 -2.02 -0.36 -0.93
C ILE A 30 -1.68 0.37 -2.23
N CYS A 31 -2.67 1.04 -2.84
CA CYS A 31 -2.48 1.81 -4.07
C CYS A 31 -1.43 2.91 -3.91
N LYS A 32 -1.41 3.63 -2.78
CA LYS A 32 -0.39 4.66 -2.49
C LYS A 32 1.01 4.07 -2.43
N LYS A 33 1.19 2.93 -1.76
CA LYS A 33 2.49 2.23 -1.68
C LYS A 33 2.98 1.81 -3.06
N ILE A 34 2.13 1.14 -3.84
CA ILE A 34 2.48 0.70 -5.20
C ILE A 34 2.82 1.90 -6.08
N THR A 35 1.97 2.93 -6.08
CA THR A 35 2.18 4.16 -6.87
C THR A 35 3.50 4.84 -6.49
N SER A 36 3.84 4.90 -5.21
CA SER A 36 5.11 5.50 -4.75
C SER A 36 6.35 4.76 -5.24
N GLY A 37 6.28 3.44 -5.39
CA GLY A 37 7.39 2.64 -5.92
C GLY A 37 7.50 2.76 -7.44
N ILE A 38 6.37 2.68 -8.15
CA ILE A 38 6.35 2.75 -9.62
C ILE A 38 6.69 4.17 -10.11
N SER A 39 6.34 5.22 -9.37
CA SER A 39 6.61 6.60 -9.78
C SER A 39 8.11 6.95 -9.88
N ALA A 40 9.00 6.13 -9.29
CA ALA A 40 10.44 6.25 -9.45
C ALA A 40 10.95 5.69 -10.79
N PHE A 41 10.18 4.84 -11.48
CA PHE A 41 10.62 4.12 -12.67
C PHE A 41 11.03 5.02 -13.83
N PRO A 42 10.30 6.10 -14.15
CA PRO A 42 10.69 7.02 -15.20
C PRO A 42 12.07 7.65 -14.96
N GLN A 43 12.53 7.76 -13.72
CA GLN A 43 13.82 8.34 -13.36
C GLN A 43 14.96 7.32 -13.50
N ILE A 44 14.69 6.05 -13.21
CA ILE A 44 15.71 5.00 -13.25
C ILE A 44 15.79 4.29 -14.60
N LYS A 45 14.75 4.36 -15.45
CA LYS A 45 14.66 3.57 -16.70
C LYS A 45 15.80 3.82 -17.69
N GLU A 46 16.47 4.96 -17.62
CA GLU A 46 17.61 5.31 -18.48
C GLU A 46 18.90 4.61 -18.04
N PHE A 47 18.92 4.09 -16.81
CA PHE A 47 20.08 3.49 -16.16
C PHE A 47 19.95 1.97 -15.94
N VAL A 48 18.80 1.36 -16.26
CA VAL A 48 18.53 -0.07 -16.07
C VAL A 48 17.87 -0.69 -17.27
N GLU A 49 18.22 -1.95 -17.52
CA GLU A 49 17.59 -2.75 -18.58
C GLU A 49 16.11 -2.99 -18.28
N LYS A 50 15.33 -3.17 -19.35
CA LYS A 50 13.88 -3.40 -19.28
C LYS A 50 13.53 -4.59 -18.37
N ASP A 51 14.28 -5.69 -18.46
CA ASP A 51 14.01 -6.88 -17.66
C ASP A 51 14.25 -6.64 -16.16
N THR A 52 15.23 -5.80 -15.82
CA THR A 52 15.43 -5.33 -14.44
C THR A 52 14.24 -4.50 -13.96
N LEU A 53 13.74 -3.56 -14.77
CA LEU A 53 12.55 -2.77 -14.41
C LEU A 53 11.31 -3.65 -14.18
N VAL A 54 11.12 -4.67 -15.01
CA VAL A 54 10.02 -5.65 -14.84
C VAL A 54 10.18 -6.41 -13.52
N SER A 55 11.39 -6.88 -13.21
CA SER A 55 11.69 -7.57 -11.95
C SER A 55 11.44 -6.69 -10.72
N VAL A 56 11.85 -5.42 -10.78
CA VAL A 56 11.60 -4.43 -9.71
C VAL A 56 10.10 -4.17 -9.58
N CYS A 57 9.35 -4.06 -10.68
CA CYS A 57 7.89 -3.88 -10.67
C CYS A 57 7.20 -5.04 -9.93
N ASN A 58 7.55 -6.26 -10.32
CA ASN A 58 7.00 -7.47 -9.72
C ASN A 58 7.33 -7.55 -8.22
N SER A 59 8.54 -7.15 -7.84
CA SER A 59 8.97 -7.11 -6.43
C SER A 59 8.15 -6.12 -5.61
N ILE A 60 7.82 -4.94 -6.16
CA ILE A 60 6.95 -3.95 -5.50
C ILE A 60 5.55 -4.50 -5.32
N VAL A 61 4.97 -5.14 -6.33
CA VAL A 61 3.61 -5.69 -6.28
C VAL A 61 3.51 -6.84 -5.27
N LEU A 62 4.52 -7.71 -5.19
CA LEU A 62 4.54 -8.86 -4.28
C LEU A 62 4.83 -8.49 -2.81
N ALA A 63 5.35 -7.28 -2.55
CA ALA A 63 5.75 -6.84 -1.22
C ALA A 63 4.61 -6.19 -0.40
N VAL A 64 3.45 -5.93 -1.01
CA VAL A 64 2.31 -5.24 -0.36
C VAL A 64 1.27 -6.23 0.14
#